data_AF-A0ABC9CCN4-F1
#
_entry.id   AF-A0ABC9CCN4-F1
#
_cell.length_a   1.000
_cell.length_b   1.000
_cell.length_c   1.000
_cell.angle_alpha   90.00
_cell.angle_beta   90.00
_cell.angle_gamma   90.00
#
_symmetry.space_group_name_H-M   'P 1'
#
loop_
_entity.id
_entity.type
_entity.pdbx_description
1 polymer ?
#
loop_
_entity_poly.entity_id
_entity_poly.type
_entity_poly.pdbx_seq_one_letter_code
_entity_poly.pdbx_strand_id
1 'polypeptide(L)'
;MQPPCLGACGGGGGLALSVPRRRGPFSSSSCGVAPPRASVSCSAGGGKASPRGKENVWSVDNDRTAKESGRVPKHRRRRRPGGRRMPPPRGKGKDAGSRVLVSGAMLMEIETVLQTQEPVIKPSWDTFASSLSGNWKGVGAVFSPITAEMEPVGVGSKEEYLYDCYTLSHIEKSFNGDHGSEIRRKTNWVPINPFGEAEKQIASYDGGSYDASSGKGTADLPSYESFDLNRSAVLDEETFAMEPGIVFFEDGSYSRGPVDIAIGEYDESKYFLSPTYKFEQCVVKGCHKRLRIVHTIEFNEGGANIQIVRVAVYEEKWASPANIHVEDDTLVDLKPFSQRSRTKPSELTGSWKVYEVSAMPIFSDEMQELEGGAPFVYLCMETVKKRTLPESSVFFGEEEVLDMQDVTVLWLPGGVTAYVDINEDGVLCIGVGWYSEEGINLVMERDYGTDGRLREVRSKTEVKRRWYQSVP
;
A
#
# COMPACT_ATOMS: atom_id res chain seq x y z
N MET A 1 -12.75 16.28 -44.55
CA MET A 1 -14.18 16.62 -44.70
C MET A 1 -14.59 17.49 -43.53
N GLN A 2 -15.01 18.71 -43.84
CA GLN A 2 -15.85 19.63 -43.06
C GLN A 2 -16.75 20.31 -44.13
N PRO A 3 -17.90 20.93 -43.80
CA PRO A 3 -18.74 20.93 -42.60
C PRO A 3 -20.22 20.63 -43.00
N PRO A 4 -21.29 20.97 -42.22
CA PRO A 4 -21.76 22.36 -42.20
C PRO A 4 -22.35 22.88 -40.88
N CYS A 5 -22.34 24.21 -40.79
CA CYS A 5 -22.99 25.08 -39.81
C CYS A 5 -24.41 25.45 -40.27
N LEU A 6 -25.35 25.66 -39.32
CA LEU A 6 -26.56 26.53 -39.37
C LEU A 6 -26.81 26.92 -37.89
N GLY A 7 -26.83 28.17 -37.38
CA GLY A 7 -27.49 29.42 -37.80
C GLY A 7 -29.00 29.33 -37.52
N ALA A 8 -29.75 30.22 -36.84
CA ALA A 8 -29.58 31.48 -36.09
C ALA A 8 -30.96 31.87 -35.46
N CYS A 9 -31.03 33.00 -34.74
CA CYS A 9 -32.21 33.77 -34.21
C CYS A 9 -32.68 33.34 -32.80
N GLY A 10 -32.82 34.18 -31.75
CA GLY A 10 -33.03 35.64 -31.56
C GLY A 10 -34.25 35.79 -30.62
N GLY A 11 -34.42 36.69 -29.64
CA GLY A 11 -33.68 37.80 -29.04
C GLY A 11 -34.55 38.42 -27.91
N GLY A 12 -33.98 39.36 -27.13
CA GLY A 12 -34.66 40.33 -26.24
C GLY A 12 -35.16 39.78 -24.90
N GLY A 13 -34.92 40.35 -23.71
CA GLY A 13 -34.53 41.70 -23.30
C GLY A 13 -35.48 42.13 -22.17
N GLY A 14 -34.99 42.52 -20.98
CA GLY A 14 -35.84 43.12 -19.95
C GLY A 14 -35.36 43.00 -18.50
N LEU A 15 -34.76 44.08 -18.00
CA LEU A 15 -34.40 44.35 -16.61
C LEU A 15 -35.64 44.54 -15.71
N ALA A 16 -35.57 44.15 -14.44
CA ALA A 16 -36.08 44.95 -13.32
C ALA A 16 -35.61 44.43 -11.95
N LEU A 17 -35.08 45.38 -11.17
CA LEU A 17 -34.71 45.31 -9.75
C LEU A 17 -35.93 45.15 -8.84
N SER A 18 -35.78 44.49 -7.69
CA SER A 18 -36.03 45.10 -6.37
C SER A 18 -35.74 44.15 -5.20
N VAL A 19 -35.19 44.75 -4.15
CA VAL A 19 -34.64 44.16 -2.91
C VAL A 19 -35.72 44.23 -1.78
N PRO A 20 -35.41 44.01 -0.50
CA PRO A 20 -35.68 42.83 0.33
C PRO A 20 -36.72 43.11 1.44
N ARG A 21 -36.97 42.12 2.32
CA ARG A 21 -37.29 42.24 3.78
C ARG A 21 -37.90 40.90 4.23
N ARG A 22 -37.78 40.41 5.45
CA ARG A 22 -37.06 40.74 6.69
C ARG A 22 -37.43 39.61 7.68
N ARG A 23 -36.52 39.34 8.63
CA ARG A 23 -36.79 38.81 9.99
C ARG A 23 -37.41 37.40 10.04
N GLY A 24 -36.78 36.41 10.67
CA GLY A 24 -36.21 36.48 12.02
C GLY A 24 -37.16 35.77 13.00
N PRO A 25 -36.67 35.34 14.17
CA PRO A 25 -36.59 33.91 14.52
C PRO A 25 -37.42 33.56 15.76
N PHE A 26 -37.00 32.51 16.49
CA PHE A 26 -37.51 31.99 17.78
C PHE A 26 -38.64 30.96 17.67
N SER A 27 -38.76 29.96 18.54
CA SER A 27 -37.88 29.16 19.41
C SER A 27 -38.83 28.24 20.16
N SER A 28 -38.28 27.12 20.64
CA SER A 28 -38.64 26.44 21.90
C SER A 28 -40.01 25.76 22.05
N SER A 29 -39.90 24.48 22.45
CA SER A 29 -40.65 23.80 23.54
C SER A 29 -42.15 23.54 23.30
N SER A 30 -42.77 22.44 23.69
CA SER A 30 -42.43 21.21 24.43
C SER A 30 -43.75 20.43 24.61
N CYS A 31 -43.66 19.14 24.96
CA CYS A 31 -44.74 18.32 25.56
C CYS A 31 -45.87 17.95 24.57
N GLY A 32 -46.11 16.68 24.24
CA GLY A 32 -46.34 15.56 25.15
C GLY A 32 -47.84 15.26 25.13
N VAL A 33 -48.23 14.01 24.81
CA VAL A 33 -49.44 13.28 25.21
C VAL A 33 -49.61 12.07 24.27
N ALA A 34 -49.56 10.88 24.87
CA ALA A 34 -50.12 9.62 24.35
C ALA A 34 -51.37 9.29 25.19
N PRO A 35 -52.13 8.20 24.97
CA PRO A 35 -52.53 7.46 23.77
C PRO A 35 -54.10 7.36 23.69
N PRO A 36 -54.70 6.41 22.94
CA PRO A 36 -55.21 5.22 23.65
C PRO A 36 -55.11 3.88 22.90
N ARG A 37 -55.24 2.81 23.69
CA ARG A 37 -55.26 1.37 23.38
C ARG A 37 -56.64 0.86 22.90
N ALA A 38 -56.64 -0.21 22.10
CA ALA A 38 -57.44 -1.44 22.24
C ALA A 38 -56.95 -2.45 21.16
N SER A 39 -56.26 -3.56 21.45
CA SER A 39 -56.63 -4.84 22.10
C SER A 39 -57.69 -5.66 21.36
N VAL A 40 -57.28 -6.74 20.67
CA VAL A 40 -57.95 -8.06 20.70
C VAL A 40 -56.89 -9.16 20.64
N SER A 41 -57.06 -10.10 21.57
CA SER A 41 -56.26 -11.28 21.87
C SER A 41 -56.74 -12.54 21.14
N CYS A 42 -55.84 -13.50 20.89
CA CYS A 42 -56.13 -14.92 21.12
C CYS A 42 -54.87 -15.66 21.65
N SER A 43 -55.03 -16.20 22.86
CA SER A 43 -54.27 -17.20 23.62
C SER A 43 -54.05 -18.52 22.82
N ALA A 44 -53.26 -19.52 23.22
CA ALA A 44 -52.16 -19.76 24.16
C ALA A 44 -51.79 -21.26 24.03
N GLY A 45 -50.57 -21.61 24.43
CA GLY A 45 -50.09 -22.97 24.69
C GLY A 45 -48.65 -23.10 24.24
N GLY A 46 -47.62 -23.19 25.08
CA GLY A 46 -47.53 -23.52 26.49
C GLY A 46 -46.34 -24.46 26.63
N GLY A 47 -45.23 -23.99 27.23
CA GLY A 47 -44.04 -24.82 27.46
C GLY A 47 -42.90 -24.02 28.09
N LYS A 48 -42.76 -24.13 29.41
CA LYS A 48 -41.84 -23.41 30.30
C LYS A 48 -40.38 -23.86 30.15
N ALA A 49 -39.42 -22.94 30.28
CA ALA A 49 -38.38 -22.94 31.32
C ALA A 49 -37.45 -21.71 31.20
N SER A 50 -37.14 -21.12 32.35
CA SER A 50 -36.18 -20.04 32.65
C SER A 50 -35.72 -20.32 34.11
N PRO A 51 -34.65 -19.72 34.71
CA PRO A 51 -33.61 -18.80 34.21
C PRO A 51 -32.18 -19.22 34.60
N ARG A 52 -31.18 -18.49 34.09
CA ARG A 52 -30.12 -17.75 34.83
C ARG A 52 -28.83 -17.69 34.02
N GLY A 53 -28.31 -16.48 33.91
CA GLY A 53 -27.14 -16.16 33.09
C GLY A 53 -25.80 -16.57 33.68
N LYS A 54 -24.76 -16.28 32.89
CA LYS A 54 -23.44 -15.89 33.34
C LYS A 54 -22.69 -15.28 32.16
N GLU A 55 -21.89 -14.29 32.51
CA GLU A 55 -21.02 -13.49 31.66
C GLU A 55 -20.10 -14.36 30.80
N ASN A 56 -19.95 -14.00 29.52
CA ASN A 56 -18.86 -14.53 28.69
C ASN A 56 -17.61 -13.70 28.97
N VAL A 57 -16.87 -14.12 29.98
CA VAL A 57 -15.48 -13.72 30.22
C VAL A 57 -14.61 -14.58 29.31
N TRP A 58 -13.89 -13.98 28.37
CA TRP A 58 -12.82 -14.65 27.63
C TRP A 58 -11.58 -14.69 28.52
N SER A 59 -11.42 -15.75 29.30
CA SER A 59 -10.13 -16.09 29.90
C SER A 59 -9.36 -16.95 28.91
N VAL A 60 -8.28 -16.37 28.37
CA VAL A 60 -7.23 -17.06 27.63
C VAL A 60 -6.47 -17.95 28.61
N ASP A 61 -6.61 -19.27 28.49
CA ASP A 61 -5.65 -20.23 29.00
C ASP A 61 -5.12 -21.05 27.83
N ASN A 62 -3.83 -20.85 27.58
CA ASN A 62 -3.04 -21.51 26.56
C ASN A 62 -2.45 -22.78 27.19
N ASP A 63 -3.00 -23.95 26.87
CA ASP A 63 -2.41 -25.21 27.32
C ASP A 63 -2.14 -26.18 26.17
N ARG A 64 -0.84 -26.48 26.05
CA ARG A 64 -0.23 -27.52 25.24
C ARG A 64 -0.74 -28.90 25.66
N THR A 65 -0.62 -29.85 24.72
CA THR A 65 -0.68 -31.32 24.85
C THR A 65 -2.03 -32.02 24.73
N ALA A 66 -2.37 -32.40 23.49
CA ALA A 66 -2.91 -33.71 23.12
C ALA A 66 -2.96 -33.77 21.58
N LYS A 67 -2.55 -34.79 20.83
CA LYS A 67 -2.07 -36.13 21.15
C LYS A 67 -1.45 -36.67 19.85
N GLU A 68 -0.32 -37.35 19.98
CA GLU A 68 0.03 -38.46 19.10
C GLU A 68 -1.14 -39.46 19.08
N SER A 69 -1.72 -39.72 17.91
CA SER A 69 -2.23 -41.04 17.49
C SER A 69 -2.90 -40.92 16.12
N GLY A 70 -2.54 -41.82 15.19
CA GLY A 70 -3.29 -42.02 13.93
C GLY A 70 -2.46 -41.94 12.66
N ARG A 71 -1.53 -42.88 12.45
CA ARG A 71 -0.91 -43.16 11.13
C ARG A 71 -1.88 -44.03 10.31
N VAL A 72 -2.27 -43.65 9.08
CA VAL A 72 -2.08 -44.34 7.75
C VAL A 72 -2.52 -43.37 6.59
N PRO A 73 -2.22 -43.59 5.28
CA PRO A 73 -1.16 -42.88 4.55
C PRO A 73 -1.64 -41.95 3.41
N LYS A 74 -0.92 -40.84 3.19
CA LYS A 74 -1.07 -39.97 2.00
C LYS A 74 -0.36 -40.55 0.77
N HIS A 75 -0.96 -40.33 -0.40
CA HIS A 75 -0.52 -40.75 -1.73
C HIS A 75 0.97 -40.44 -2.03
N ARG A 76 1.70 -41.46 -2.48
CA ARG A 76 3.09 -41.36 -2.96
C ARG A 76 3.16 -40.63 -4.31
N ARG A 77 3.75 -39.42 -4.35
CA ARG A 77 4.37 -38.89 -5.58
C ARG A 77 5.72 -39.61 -5.81
N ARG A 78 5.91 -40.11 -7.04
CA ARG A 78 7.08 -40.90 -7.48
C ARG A 78 8.37 -40.07 -7.39
N ARG A 79 9.31 -40.47 -6.52
CA ARG A 79 10.73 -40.09 -6.61
C ARG A 79 11.38 -40.87 -7.76
N ARG A 80 12.07 -40.18 -8.68
CA ARG A 80 13.01 -40.80 -9.64
C ARG A 80 14.39 -40.99 -8.98
N PRO A 81 15.19 -41.99 -9.40
CA PRO A 81 16.40 -42.41 -8.71
C PRO A 81 17.62 -41.53 -9.05
N GLY A 82 18.54 -41.44 -8.08
CA GLY A 82 19.63 -40.46 -8.05
C GLY A 82 20.73 -40.60 -9.11
N GLY A 83 21.28 -39.42 -9.46
CA GLY A 83 22.59 -39.24 -10.06
C GLY A 83 23.61 -38.78 -9.01
N ARG A 84 24.85 -39.25 -9.13
CA ARG A 84 26.00 -38.97 -8.24
C ARG A 84 26.20 -37.47 -7.99
N ARG A 85 26.27 -37.06 -6.72
CA ARG A 85 26.78 -35.74 -6.31
C ARG A 85 28.27 -35.66 -6.66
N MET A 86 28.61 -34.86 -7.67
CA MET A 86 29.97 -34.35 -7.84
C MET A 86 30.22 -33.27 -6.77
N PRO A 87 31.41 -33.18 -6.18
CA PRO A 87 31.74 -32.07 -5.29
C PRO A 87 31.72 -30.75 -6.09
N PRO A 88 31.26 -29.64 -5.48
CA PRO A 88 31.14 -28.39 -6.21
C PRO A 88 32.51 -27.93 -6.71
N PRO A 89 32.61 -27.40 -7.94
CA PRO A 89 33.83 -26.76 -8.39
C PRO A 89 34.11 -25.58 -7.46
N ARG A 90 35.37 -25.46 -7.01
CA ARG A 90 35.84 -24.26 -6.30
C ARG A 90 35.63 -23.05 -7.21
N GLY A 91 34.55 -22.32 -6.96
CA GLY A 91 34.23 -21.05 -7.62
C GLY A 91 35.30 -20.02 -7.30
N LYS A 92 35.90 -19.49 -8.36
CA LYS A 92 36.83 -18.36 -8.34
C LYS A 92 36.09 -17.10 -7.87
N GLY A 93 36.76 -16.31 -7.03
CA GLY A 93 36.56 -14.86 -6.93
C GLY A 93 35.22 -14.41 -6.34
N LYS A 94 35.18 -14.26 -5.00
CA LYS A 94 34.45 -13.14 -4.41
C LYS A 94 35.02 -11.87 -5.04
N ASP A 95 34.23 -11.11 -5.80
CA ASP A 95 34.34 -9.66 -6.02
C ASP A 95 33.48 -9.22 -7.23
N ALA A 96 32.17 -9.08 -7.00
CA ALA A 96 31.28 -8.17 -7.72
C ALA A 96 30.09 -7.91 -6.77
N GLY A 97 29.63 -6.67 -6.64
CA GLY A 97 28.64 -6.24 -5.63
C GLY A 97 27.34 -7.04 -5.68
N SER A 98 27.23 -8.06 -4.83
CA SER A 98 26.09 -8.98 -4.72
C SER A 98 24.83 -8.22 -4.27
N ARG A 99 24.02 -7.78 -5.22
CA ARG A 99 22.80 -6.99 -4.98
C ARG A 99 21.62 -7.94 -4.81
N VAL A 100 21.11 -8.08 -3.59
CA VAL A 100 19.85 -8.81 -3.34
C VAL A 100 18.72 -7.95 -3.90
N LEU A 101 17.98 -8.49 -4.85
CA LEU A 101 16.81 -7.83 -5.45
C LEU A 101 15.52 -8.41 -4.90
N VAL A 102 15.51 -9.72 -4.66
CA VAL A 102 14.34 -10.46 -4.21
C VAL A 102 14.73 -11.51 -3.17
N SER A 103 13.81 -11.86 -2.28
CA SER A 103 13.98 -12.96 -1.32
C SER A 103 12.65 -13.57 -0.93
N GLY A 104 12.71 -14.71 -0.22
CA GLY A 104 11.55 -15.17 0.56
C GLY A 104 11.23 -14.26 1.73
N ALA A 105 10.13 -14.56 2.42
CA ALA A 105 9.64 -13.80 3.55
C ALA A 105 10.65 -13.87 4.71
N MET A 106 10.86 -12.73 5.39
CA MET A 106 11.65 -12.72 6.61
C MET A 106 10.80 -13.25 7.77
N LEU A 107 11.28 -14.30 8.44
CA LEU A 107 10.56 -14.86 9.59
C LEU A 107 10.53 -13.87 10.74
N MET A 108 9.32 -13.60 11.24
CA MET A 108 9.07 -12.73 12.38
C MET A 108 8.43 -13.51 13.52
N GLU A 109 9.06 -13.46 14.69
CA GLU A 109 8.56 -14.08 15.91
C GLU A 109 8.23 -13.01 16.95
N ILE A 110 7.09 -13.12 17.63
CA ILE A 110 6.76 -12.24 18.75
C ILE A 110 7.57 -12.70 19.97
N GLU A 111 8.52 -11.88 20.44
CA GLU A 111 9.28 -12.15 21.66
C GLU A 111 8.47 -11.82 22.90
N THR A 112 7.73 -10.70 22.88
CA THR A 112 6.99 -10.19 24.05
C THR A 112 5.84 -9.30 23.61
N VAL A 113 4.69 -9.40 24.28
CA VAL A 113 3.60 -8.43 24.16
C VAL A 113 3.80 -7.36 25.24
N LEU A 114 3.97 -6.10 24.83
CA LEU A 114 4.16 -4.97 25.75
C LEU A 114 2.82 -4.37 26.17
N GLN A 115 1.89 -4.25 25.21
CA GLN A 115 0.53 -3.82 25.41
C GLN A 115 -0.38 -4.71 24.57
N THR A 116 -1.40 -5.27 25.21
CA THR A 116 -2.42 -6.07 24.54
C THR A 116 -3.31 -5.18 23.67
N GLN A 117 -4.17 -5.82 22.87
CA GLN A 117 -5.04 -5.12 21.95
C GLN A 117 -6.02 -4.19 22.68
N GLU A 118 -6.05 -2.92 22.30
CA GLU A 118 -6.94 -1.90 22.87
C GLU A 118 -7.63 -1.09 21.76
N PRO A 119 -8.90 -0.68 21.95
CA PRO A 119 -9.59 0.16 20.98
C PRO A 119 -8.98 1.56 20.91
N VAL A 120 -8.88 2.09 19.69
CA VAL A 120 -8.46 3.47 19.44
C VAL A 120 -9.54 4.26 18.72
N ILE A 121 -9.37 5.58 18.69
CA ILE A 121 -10.31 6.51 18.06
C ILE A 121 -10.40 6.20 16.56
N LYS A 122 -11.63 6.07 16.05
CA LYS A 122 -11.88 5.96 14.61
C LYS A 122 -11.46 7.29 13.97
N PRO A 123 -10.54 7.28 12.98
CA PRO A 123 -10.09 8.51 12.35
C PRO A 123 -11.24 9.15 11.56
N SER A 124 -11.23 10.49 11.51
CA SER A 124 -12.22 11.25 10.76
C SER A 124 -11.81 11.43 9.31
N TRP A 125 -12.71 11.09 8.37
CA TRP A 125 -12.51 11.30 6.94
C TRP A 125 -12.16 12.76 6.61
N ASP A 126 -12.84 13.71 7.25
CA ASP A 126 -12.59 15.13 7.00
C ASP A 126 -11.20 15.59 7.42
N THR A 127 -10.68 15.03 8.53
CA THR A 127 -9.33 15.30 9.01
C THR A 127 -8.30 14.68 8.09
N PHE A 128 -8.52 13.42 7.68
CA PHE A 128 -7.66 12.71 6.71
C PHE A 128 -7.60 13.43 5.35
N ALA A 129 -8.75 13.78 4.77
CA ALA A 129 -8.80 14.53 3.51
C ALA A 129 -8.09 15.89 3.63
N SER A 130 -8.15 16.52 4.79
CA SER A 130 -7.44 17.79 5.04
C SER A 130 -5.93 17.60 5.18
N SER A 131 -5.46 16.50 5.78
CA SER A 131 -4.03 16.24 5.97
C SER A 131 -3.30 15.90 4.66
N LEU A 132 -4.02 15.39 3.65
CA LEU A 132 -3.48 15.13 2.32
C LEU A 132 -3.39 16.37 1.42
N SER A 133 -4.17 17.42 1.73
CA SER A 133 -4.28 18.63 0.91
C SER A 133 -2.95 19.39 0.80
N GLY A 134 -2.61 19.81 -0.41
CA GLY A 134 -1.35 20.50 -0.69
C GLY A 134 -0.71 20.12 -2.00
N ASN A 135 0.39 20.81 -2.30
CA ASN A 135 1.32 20.49 -3.36
C ASN A 135 2.40 19.57 -2.81
N TRP A 136 2.57 18.42 -3.46
CA TRP A 136 3.55 17.41 -3.10
C TRP A 136 4.54 17.26 -4.25
N LYS A 137 5.82 17.52 -3.95
CA LYS A 137 6.92 17.34 -4.91
C LYS A 137 7.61 16.01 -4.63
N GLY A 138 7.90 15.23 -5.66
CA GLY A 138 8.32 13.86 -5.49
C GLY A 138 9.19 13.29 -6.59
N VAL A 139 9.61 12.05 -6.36
CA VAL A 139 10.22 11.16 -7.35
C VAL A 139 9.40 9.88 -7.43
N GLY A 140 9.33 9.30 -8.63
CA GLY A 140 8.65 8.05 -8.88
C GLY A 140 9.50 7.10 -9.72
N ALA A 141 9.24 5.81 -9.58
CA ALA A 141 9.83 4.74 -10.37
C ALA A 141 8.86 3.55 -10.47
N VAL A 142 9.08 2.70 -11.47
CA VAL A 142 8.33 1.46 -11.66
C VAL A 142 9.30 0.30 -11.62
N PHE A 143 8.87 -0.81 -11.05
CA PHE A 143 9.71 -1.99 -10.84
C PHE A 143 9.03 -3.24 -11.35
N SER A 144 9.86 -4.14 -11.88
CA SER A 144 9.48 -5.49 -12.26
C SER A 144 8.98 -6.25 -11.01
N PRO A 145 7.78 -6.82 -11.06
CA PRO A 145 7.20 -7.56 -9.94
C PRO A 145 7.93 -8.88 -9.65
N ILE A 146 8.76 -9.37 -10.57
CA ILE A 146 9.45 -10.67 -10.46
C ILE A 146 10.91 -10.48 -10.07
N THR A 147 11.56 -9.47 -10.64
CA THR A 147 13.01 -9.27 -10.48
C THR A 147 13.36 -8.07 -9.60
N ALA A 148 12.37 -7.24 -9.24
CA ALA A 148 12.56 -5.96 -8.55
C ALA A 148 13.48 -4.97 -9.29
N GLU A 149 13.84 -5.23 -10.56
CA GLU A 149 14.60 -4.31 -11.41
C GLU A 149 13.73 -3.12 -11.84
N MET A 150 14.33 -1.96 -12.05
CA MET A 150 13.59 -0.81 -12.61
C MET A 150 13.08 -1.09 -14.02
N GLU A 151 11.83 -0.70 -14.26
CA GLU A 151 11.17 -0.73 -15.57
C GLU A 151 11.02 0.69 -16.13
N PRO A 152 11.00 0.83 -17.47
CA PRO A 152 10.85 2.14 -18.09
C PRO A 152 9.48 2.75 -17.77
N VAL A 153 9.50 4.00 -17.30
CA VAL A 153 8.30 4.80 -17.02
C VAL A 153 7.86 5.61 -18.25
N GLY A 154 8.74 5.83 -19.22
CA GLY A 154 8.45 6.55 -20.44
C GLY A 154 9.55 6.43 -21.49
N VAL A 155 9.32 7.05 -22.65
CA VAL A 155 10.28 7.15 -23.75
C VAL A 155 10.65 8.61 -23.93
N GLY A 156 11.96 8.89 -23.97
CA GLY A 156 12.51 10.22 -24.14
C GLY A 156 12.46 10.72 -25.58
N SER A 157 12.87 11.98 -25.77
CA SER A 157 12.88 12.64 -27.08
C SER A 157 13.82 12.01 -28.11
N LYS A 158 14.76 11.18 -27.68
CA LYS A 158 15.72 10.46 -28.53
C LYS A 158 15.38 8.97 -28.62
N GLU A 159 14.13 8.60 -28.36
CA GLU A 159 13.64 7.21 -28.36
C GLU A 159 14.33 6.31 -27.31
N GLU A 160 14.87 6.91 -26.26
CA GLU A 160 15.51 6.22 -25.15
C GLU A 160 14.51 5.88 -24.03
N TYR A 161 14.69 4.74 -23.37
CA TYR A 161 13.89 4.38 -22.19
C TYR A 161 14.30 5.21 -20.97
N LEU A 162 13.32 5.78 -20.28
CA LEU A 162 13.51 6.59 -19.08
C LEU A 162 12.95 5.84 -17.86
N TYR A 163 13.72 5.77 -16.77
CA TYR A 163 13.46 4.86 -15.65
C TYR A 163 12.98 5.55 -14.36
N ASP A 164 13.33 6.82 -14.16
CA ASP A 164 12.83 7.62 -13.05
C ASP A 164 11.85 8.68 -13.56
N CYS A 165 11.04 9.26 -12.67
CA CYS A 165 10.29 10.47 -12.97
C CYS A 165 10.28 11.43 -11.79
N TYR A 166 10.27 12.73 -12.06
CA TYR A 166 9.85 13.72 -11.08
C TYR A 166 8.33 13.84 -11.09
N THR A 167 7.73 14.07 -9.92
CA THR A 167 6.28 14.19 -9.77
C THR A 167 5.88 15.44 -9.02
N LEU A 168 4.84 16.13 -9.48
CA LEU A 168 4.16 17.20 -8.75
C LEU A 168 2.69 16.83 -8.60
N SER A 169 2.27 16.47 -7.39
CA SER A 169 0.89 16.12 -7.06
C SER A 169 0.21 17.30 -6.38
N HIS A 170 -0.78 17.87 -7.04
CA HIS A 170 -1.68 18.87 -6.50
C HIS A 170 -2.91 18.19 -5.92
N ILE A 171 -3.12 18.31 -4.61
CA ILE A 171 -4.22 17.65 -3.90
C ILE A 171 -5.12 18.68 -3.25
N GLU A 172 -6.40 18.64 -3.58
CA GLU A 172 -7.43 19.50 -3.03
C GLU A 172 -8.53 18.68 -2.37
N LYS A 173 -9.02 19.19 -1.24
CA LYS A 173 -10.28 18.73 -0.64
C LYS A 173 -11.42 19.51 -1.29
N SER A 174 -12.30 18.79 -1.97
CA SER A 174 -13.54 19.33 -2.54
C SER A 174 -14.76 18.82 -1.79
N PHE A 175 -15.92 19.39 -2.05
CA PHE A 175 -17.18 18.96 -1.46
C PHE A 175 -18.19 18.63 -2.56
N ASN A 176 -18.79 17.44 -2.46
CA ASN A 176 -19.85 16.97 -3.33
C ASN A 176 -21.11 16.75 -2.48
N GLY A 177 -22.27 17.20 -2.99
CA GLY A 177 -23.54 17.12 -2.27
C GLY A 177 -23.99 15.69 -1.96
N ASP A 178 -23.57 14.72 -2.78
CA ASP A 178 -24.00 13.32 -2.67
C ASP A 178 -23.06 12.45 -1.82
N HIS A 179 -21.76 12.77 -1.80
CA HIS A 179 -20.71 11.94 -1.17
C HIS A 179 -19.94 12.65 -0.04
N GLY A 180 -20.30 13.90 0.30
CA GLY A 180 -19.60 14.69 1.30
C GLY A 180 -18.26 15.22 0.77
N SER A 181 -17.23 15.23 1.62
CA SER A 181 -15.91 15.68 1.18
C SER A 181 -15.21 14.63 0.30
N GLU A 182 -14.54 15.09 -0.76
CA GLU A 182 -13.81 14.26 -1.71
C GLU A 182 -12.37 14.77 -1.84
N ILE A 183 -11.44 13.87 -2.12
CA ILE A 183 -10.05 14.21 -2.40
C ILE A 183 -9.87 14.21 -3.92
N ARG A 184 -9.41 15.32 -4.47
CA ARG A 184 -9.02 15.45 -5.88
C ARG A 184 -7.51 15.55 -5.95
N ARG A 185 -6.88 14.63 -6.68
CA ARG A 185 -5.44 14.57 -6.89
C ARG A 185 -5.15 14.71 -8.38
N LYS A 186 -4.33 15.70 -8.74
CA LYS A 186 -3.76 15.87 -10.07
C LYS A 186 -2.25 15.69 -9.98
N THR A 187 -1.71 14.68 -10.63
CA THR A 187 -0.28 14.38 -10.60
C THR A 187 0.32 14.61 -11.98
N ASN A 188 1.24 15.56 -12.04
CA ASN A 188 2.14 15.74 -13.17
C ASN A 188 3.39 14.90 -12.96
N TRP A 189 3.88 14.27 -14.02
CA TRP A 189 5.18 13.59 -14.06
C TRP A 189 6.05 14.10 -15.20
N VAL A 190 7.37 14.01 -14.98
CA VAL A 190 8.39 14.21 -16.02
C VAL A 190 9.34 13.01 -15.95
N PRO A 191 9.28 12.08 -16.91
CA PRO A 191 10.25 11.00 -17.05
C PRO A 191 11.66 11.53 -17.24
N ILE A 192 12.62 10.93 -16.56
CA ILE A 192 14.05 11.24 -16.59
C ILE A 192 14.88 9.96 -16.49
N ASN A 193 16.20 10.11 -16.50
CA ASN A 193 17.18 9.04 -16.34
C ASN A 193 17.12 7.93 -17.42
N PRO A 194 17.95 8.03 -18.47
CA PRO A 194 18.05 6.97 -19.47
C PRO A 194 18.90 5.76 -19.04
N PHE A 195 19.53 5.81 -17.87
CA PHE A 195 20.54 4.83 -17.46
C PHE A 195 20.01 3.73 -16.53
N GLY A 196 18.82 3.91 -15.95
CA GLY A 196 18.32 3.03 -14.89
C GLY A 196 19.20 3.10 -13.64
N GLU A 197 19.26 2.03 -12.84
CA GLU A 197 20.16 1.94 -11.68
C GLU A 197 21.61 1.85 -12.13
N ALA A 198 22.47 2.68 -11.53
CA ALA A 198 23.87 2.86 -11.93
C ALA A 198 24.75 1.64 -11.63
N GLU A 199 24.58 0.56 -12.40
CA GLU A 199 25.51 -0.59 -12.49
C GLU A 199 25.74 -1.03 -13.95
N LYS A 200 24.92 -0.59 -14.93
CA LYS A 200 25.02 -1.02 -16.34
C LYS A 200 26.03 -0.24 -17.21
N GLN A 201 26.82 0.70 -16.65
CA GLN A 201 27.73 1.55 -17.45
C GLN A 201 29.20 1.13 -17.47
N ILE A 202 29.58 -0.04 -16.94
CA ILE A 202 30.94 -0.59 -17.12
C ILE A 202 30.88 -1.79 -18.07
N ALA A 203 30.39 -1.57 -19.29
CA ALA A 203 30.53 -2.52 -20.39
C ALA A 203 30.63 -1.76 -21.72
N SER A 204 31.87 -1.39 -22.06
CA SER A 204 32.44 -1.20 -23.41
C SER A 204 31.60 -0.45 -24.47
N TYR A 205 32.02 0.78 -24.76
CA TYR A 205 32.46 1.07 -26.13
C TYR A 205 33.97 1.32 -26.08
N ASP A 206 34.69 0.49 -26.81
CA ASP A 206 36.13 0.49 -26.97
C ASP A 206 36.60 1.72 -27.74
N GLY A 207 37.70 2.33 -27.30
CA GLY A 207 38.45 3.34 -28.06
C GLY A 207 38.37 4.78 -27.55
N GLY A 208 39.12 5.11 -26.49
CA GLY A 208 39.40 6.50 -26.13
C GLY A 208 40.08 6.67 -24.78
N SER A 209 41.41 6.71 -24.77
CA SER A 209 42.23 7.03 -23.61
C SER A 209 41.95 8.45 -23.13
N TYR A 210 41.31 8.58 -21.97
CA TYR A 210 41.29 9.81 -21.17
C TYR A 210 41.35 9.46 -19.68
N ASP A 211 42.07 10.29 -18.96
CA ASP A 211 42.66 10.05 -17.65
C ASP A 211 41.76 9.45 -16.56
N ALA A 212 42.31 8.46 -15.88
CA ALA A 212 41.82 7.93 -14.62
C ALA A 212 42.01 8.96 -13.49
N SER A 213 41.11 9.95 -13.40
CA SER A 213 41.04 10.88 -12.26
C SER A 213 39.69 11.60 -12.15
N SER A 214 38.58 10.87 -12.00
CA SER A 214 37.40 11.39 -11.27
C SER A 214 36.53 10.23 -10.76
N GLY A 215 36.00 10.38 -9.55
CA GLY A 215 35.41 9.30 -8.75
C GLY A 215 34.20 8.61 -9.37
N LYS A 216 33.77 7.51 -8.75
CA LYS A 216 32.48 6.81 -8.97
C LYS A 216 31.38 7.81 -9.33
N GLY A 217 31.17 8.06 -10.62
CA GLY A 217 30.27 9.10 -11.10
C GLY A 217 28.86 8.54 -11.17
N THR A 218 28.01 8.91 -10.23
CA THR A 218 26.56 8.88 -10.46
C THR A 218 26.28 9.75 -11.68
N ALA A 219 25.51 9.24 -12.65
CA ALA A 219 25.11 10.03 -13.80
C ALA A 219 24.47 11.34 -13.33
N ASP A 220 24.95 12.48 -13.82
CA ASP A 220 24.42 13.79 -13.46
C ASP A 220 23.04 13.93 -14.11
N LEU A 221 21.99 13.91 -13.28
CA LEU A 221 20.61 14.02 -13.73
C LEU A 221 20.15 15.47 -13.55
N PRO A 222 19.31 16.02 -14.45
CA PRO A 222 18.77 17.37 -14.29
C PRO A 222 18.08 17.52 -12.94
N SER A 223 18.24 18.67 -12.27
CA SER A 223 17.59 18.91 -10.99
C SER A 223 16.07 19.01 -11.13
N TYR A 224 15.35 18.84 -10.02
CA TYR A 224 13.90 18.97 -10.00
C TYR A 224 13.44 20.34 -10.51
N GLU A 225 14.13 21.43 -10.13
CA GLU A 225 13.76 22.81 -10.52
C GLU A 225 13.98 23.10 -12.01
N SER A 226 14.71 22.24 -12.73
CA SER A 226 14.92 22.41 -14.18
C SER A 226 13.66 22.18 -15.02
N PHE A 227 12.60 21.63 -14.42
CA PHE A 227 11.36 21.29 -15.10
C PHE A 227 10.17 22.13 -14.61
N ASP A 228 9.42 22.70 -15.56
CA ASP A 228 8.10 23.28 -15.27
C ASP A 228 7.03 22.18 -15.29
N LEU A 229 6.91 21.49 -14.16
CA LEU A 229 5.93 20.41 -13.96
C LEU A 229 4.47 20.89 -14.08
N ASN A 230 4.19 22.20 -13.93
CA ASN A 230 2.84 22.73 -14.14
C ASN A 230 2.42 22.74 -15.62
N ARG A 231 3.40 22.68 -16.53
CA ARG A 231 3.18 22.63 -17.98
C ARG A 231 3.36 21.23 -18.57
N SER A 232 3.63 20.22 -17.73
CA SER A 232 3.78 18.84 -18.22
C SER A 232 2.49 18.37 -18.89
N ALA A 233 2.61 17.74 -20.06
CA ALA A 233 1.48 17.27 -20.85
C ALA A 233 0.83 16.00 -20.28
N VAL A 234 1.49 15.34 -19.33
CA VAL A 234 1.10 14.01 -18.88
C VAL A 234 0.61 14.11 -17.43
N LEU A 235 -0.72 13.98 -17.30
CA LEU A 235 -1.50 14.21 -16.09
C LEU A 235 -2.26 12.94 -15.71
N ASP A 236 -2.04 12.46 -14.49
CA ASP A 236 -2.95 11.51 -13.84
C ASP A 236 -3.91 12.33 -12.96
N GLU A 237 -5.21 12.30 -13.29
CA GLU A 237 -6.24 12.92 -12.47
C GLU A 237 -7.09 11.85 -11.79
N GLU A 238 -7.28 11.98 -10.49
CA GLU A 238 -8.07 11.06 -9.70
C GLU A 238 -8.92 11.81 -8.68
N THR A 239 -10.14 11.33 -8.49
CA THR A 239 -11.03 11.78 -7.42
C THR A 239 -11.52 10.57 -6.66
N PHE A 240 -11.42 10.61 -5.33
CA PHE A 240 -11.95 9.54 -4.49
C PHE A 240 -12.59 10.12 -3.21
N ALA A 241 -13.72 9.52 -2.86
CA ALA A 241 -14.48 9.80 -1.65
C ALA A 241 -14.13 8.77 -0.55
N MET A 242 -14.91 8.74 0.52
CA MET A 242 -14.82 7.71 1.56
C MET A 242 -15.34 6.36 1.01
N GLU A 243 -14.54 5.73 0.15
CA GLU A 243 -14.87 4.45 -0.48
C GLU A 243 -14.89 3.29 0.54
N PRO A 244 -15.72 2.25 0.37
CA PRO A 244 -15.82 1.16 1.35
C PRO A 244 -14.49 0.44 1.66
N GLY A 245 -13.56 0.42 0.71
CA GLY A 245 -12.28 -0.27 0.82
C GLY A 245 -11.09 0.63 1.16
N ILE A 246 -11.31 1.93 1.42
CA ILE A 246 -10.26 2.83 1.90
C ILE A 246 -10.15 2.74 3.43
N VAL A 247 -8.95 2.46 3.91
CA VAL A 247 -8.59 2.50 5.32
C VAL A 247 -7.53 3.56 5.50
N PHE A 248 -7.75 4.47 6.43
CA PHE A 248 -6.82 5.55 6.73
C PHE A 248 -6.55 5.63 8.24
N PHE A 249 -5.45 6.30 8.58
CA PHE A 249 -4.93 6.44 9.93
C PHE A 249 -4.69 7.93 10.27
N GLU A 250 -4.59 8.26 11.56
CA GLU A 250 -4.48 9.66 12.01
C GLU A 250 -3.20 10.38 11.55
N ASP A 251 -2.15 9.63 11.26
CA ASP A 251 -0.86 10.13 10.74
C ASP A 251 -0.90 10.50 9.25
N GLY A 252 -2.03 10.25 8.57
CA GLY A 252 -2.18 10.44 7.13
C GLY A 252 -1.79 9.22 6.29
N SER A 253 -1.36 8.13 6.92
CA SER A 253 -1.13 6.86 6.23
C SER A 253 -2.47 6.24 5.80
N TYR A 254 -2.51 5.52 4.68
CA TYR A 254 -3.73 4.87 4.20
C TYR A 254 -3.45 3.69 3.26
N SER A 255 -4.42 2.78 3.17
CA SER A 255 -4.48 1.67 2.22
C SER A 255 -5.81 1.73 1.48
N ARG A 256 -5.77 1.63 0.15
CA ARG A 256 -6.94 1.66 -0.73
C ARG A 256 -6.96 0.48 -1.69
N GLY A 257 -8.15 -0.06 -1.92
CA GLY A 257 -8.48 -1.02 -2.98
C GLY A 257 -9.76 -1.80 -2.61
N PRO A 258 -10.05 -2.96 -3.22
CA PRO A 258 -11.37 -3.60 -3.09
C PRO A 258 -11.65 -4.19 -1.69
N VAL A 259 -12.91 -4.17 -1.24
CA VAL A 259 -13.33 -4.95 -0.05
C VAL A 259 -13.41 -6.44 -0.37
N ASP A 260 -13.89 -6.76 -1.56
CA ASP A 260 -14.05 -8.12 -2.06
C ASP A 260 -13.23 -8.29 -3.34
N ILE A 261 -12.34 -9.29 -3.35
CA ILE A 261 -11.63 -9.78 -4.52
C ILE A 261 -12.46 -10.94 -5.07
N ALA A 262 -12.72 -10.93 -6.37
CA ALA A 262 -13.44 -12.01 -7.03
C ALA A 262 -12.57 -13.28 -7.06
N ILE A 263 -12.76 -14.15 -6.06
CA ILE A 263 -12.14 -15.47 -5.93
C ILE A 263 -13.27 -16.51 -6.02
N GLY A 264 -13.11 -17.55 -6.83
CA GLY A 264 -14.20 -18.51 -7.08
C GLY A 264 -13.84 -19.62 -8.06
N GLU A 265 -14.79 -20.51 -8.35
CA GLU A 265 -14.55 -21.62 -9.28
C GLU A 265 -14.21 -21.09 -10.68
N TYR A 266 -13.12 -21.61 -11.23
CA TYR A 266 -12.68 -21.28 -12.58
C TYR A 266 -13.71 -21.79 -13.60
N ASP A 267 -14.45 -20.86 -14.19
CA ASP A 267 -15.35 -21.13 -15.29
C ASP A 267 -14.56 -21.08 -16.60
N GLU A 268 -14.26 -22.26 -17.16
CA GLU A 268 -13.58 -22.39 -18.45
C GLU A 268 -14.27 -21.58 -19.54
N SER A 269 -15.57 -21.27 -19.47
CA SER A 269 -16.22 -20.44 -20.50
C SER A 269 -15.88 -18.94 -20.43
N LYS A 270 -15.19 -18.49 -19.37
CA LYS A 270 -14.82 -17.09 -19.09
C LYS A 270 -13.33 -16.81 -19.19
N TYR A 271 -12.64 -17.43 -20.16
CA TYR A 271 -11.19 -17.26 -20.41
C TYR A 271 -10.66 -15.80 -20.50
N PHE A 272 -11.53 -14.79 -20.65
CA PHE A 272 -11.15 -13.38 -20.81
C PHE A 272 -11.34 -12.50 -19.56
N LEU A 273 -11.82 -13.05 -18.45
CA LEU A 273 -12.09 -12.27 -17.23
C LEU A 273 -11.05 -12.62 -16.16
N SER A 274 -9.86 -12.06 -16.31
CA SER A 274 -8.87 -12.01 -15.24
C SER A 274 -9.05 -10.70 -14.48
N PRO A 275 -9.72 -10.71 -13.31
CA PRO A 275 -9.94 -9.47 -12.56
C PRO A 275 -8.60 -8.88 -12.10
N THR A 276 -8.35 -7.66 -12.53
CA THR A 276 -7.16 -6.88 -12.17
C THR A 276 -7.54 -5.78 -11.19
N TYR A 277 -6.91 -5.78 -10.02
CA TYR A 277 -7.15 -4.83 -8.95
C TYR A 277 -5.92 -3.96 -8.71
N LYS A 278 -6.17 -2.72 -8.29
CA LYS A 278 -5.15 -1.77 -7.84
C LYS A 278 -5.20 -1.66 -6.33
N PHE A 279 -4.04 -1.75 -5.70
CA PHE A 279 -3.84 -1.59 -4.27
C PHE A 279 -2.86 -0.45 -4.05
N GLU A 280 -3.33 0.64 -3.47
CA GLU A 280 -2.50 1.79 -3.13
C GLU A 280 -2.26 1.80 -1.63
N GLN A 281 -0.99 1.76 -1.22
CA GLN A 281 -0.59 1.88 0.19
C GLN A 281 0.33 3.08 0.35
N CYS A 282 0.06 3.89 1.36
CA CYS A 282 0.77 5.12 1.64
C CYS A 282 1.17 5.15 3.11
N VAL A 283 2.46 5.28 3.38
CA VAL A 283 3.01 5.47 4.73
C VAL A 283 3.59 6.87 4.86
N VAL A 284 3.29 7.55 5.96
CA VAL A 284 3.68 8.94 6.20
C VAL A 284 4.76 9.02 7.27
N LYS A 285 5.85 9.76 6.98
CA LYS A 285 6.91 10.07 7.94
C LYS A 285 6.88 11.56 8.27
N GLY A 286 6.57 11.89 9.53
CA GLY A 286 6.62 13.25 10.06
C GLY A 286 5.62 14.23 9.43
N CYS A 287 4.51 13.75 8.88
CA CYS A 287 3.42 14.54 8.25
C CYS A 287 3.78 15.33 6.98
N HIS A 288 5.05 15.37 6.56
CA HIS A 288 5.51 16.16 5.41
C HIS A 288 6.30 15.31 4.40
N LYS A 289 6.50 14.02 4.65
CA LYS A 289 7.04 13.06 3.69
C LYS A 289 6.16 11.83 3.65
N ARG A 290 5.98 11.27 2.47
CA ARG A 290 5.23 10.02 2.30
C ARG A 290 5.87 9.13 1.25
N LEU A 291 5.74 7.84 1.46
CA LEU A 291 6.00 6.82 0.46
C LEU A 291 4.66 6.23 0.04
N ARG A 292 4.40 6.20 -1.26
CA ARG A 292 3.16 5.70 -1.85
C ARG A 292 3.51 4.62 -2.86
N ILE A 293 2.96 3.44 -2.67
CA ILE A 293 3.17 2.29 -3.56
C ILE A 293 1.83 1.86 -4.16
N VAL A 294 1.85 1.51 -5.43
CA VAL A 294 0.69 0.98 -6.14
C VAL A 294 1.05 -0.39 -6.70
N HIS A 295 0.43 -1.42 -6.14
CA HIS A 295 0.46 -2.77 -6.70
C HIS A 295 -0.72 -2.92 -7.66
N THR A 296 -0.45 -3.35 -8.89
CA THR A 296 -1.48 -3.83 -9.81
C THR A 296 -1.39 -5.34 -9.87
N ILE A 297 -2.44 -6.03 -9.44
CA ILE A 297 -2.44 -7.49 -9.27
C ILE A 297 -3.61 -8.09 -10.04
N GLU A 298 -3.30 -9.11 -10.83
CA GLU A 298 -4.25 -9.90 -11.59
C GLU A 298 -4.50 -11.24 -10.87
N PHE A 299 -5.78 -11.62 -10.76
CA PHE A 299 -6.21 -12.87 -10.14
C PHE A 299 -6.71 -13.81 -11.21
N ASN A 300 -5.84 -14.70 -11.65
CA ASN A 300 -6.10 -15.71 -12.67
C ASN A 300 -6.64 -17.00 -12.03
N GLU A 301 -7.30 -17.82 -12.86
CA GLU A 301 -7.78 -19.16 -12.46
C GLU A 301 -8.64 -19.15 -11.19
N GLY A 302 -9.53 -18.15 -11.07
CA GLY A 302 -10.40 -18.03 -9.90
C GLY A 302 -9.67 -17.63 -8.61
N GLY A 303 -8.46 -17.06 -8.72
CA GLY A 303 -7.60 -16.67 -7.60
C GLY A 303 -6.52 -17.69 -7.24
N ALA A 304 -6.47 -18.84 -7.94
CA ALA A 304 -5.42 -19.83 -7.75
C ALA A 304 -4.05 -19.37 -8.28
N ASN A 305 -4.03 -18.46 -9.24
CA ASN A 305 -2.82 -17.87 -9.79
C ASN A 305 -2.86 -16.36 -9.61
N ILE A 306 -2.06 -15.84 -8.69
CA ILE A 306 -1.96 -14.41 -8.39
C ILE A 306 -0.71 -13.88 -9.08
N GLN A 307 -0.90 -12.93 -9.99
CA GLN A 307 0.20 -12.32 -10.73
C GLN A 307 0.25 -10.82 -10.43
N ILE A 308 1.36 -10.37 -9.84
CA ILE A 308 1.64 -8.94 -9.74
C ILE A 308 2.05 -8.48 -11.15
N VAL A 309 1.33 -7.51 -11.69
CA VAL A 309 1.54 -6.96 -13.04
C VAL A 309 2.50 -5.76 -12.99
N ARG A 310 2.39 -4.92 -11.96
CA ARG A 310 3.17 -3.68 -11.86
C ARG A 310 3.32 -3.25 -10.40
N VAL A 311 4.52 -2.75 -10.07
CA VAL A 311 4.80 -2.07 -8.81
C VAL A 311 5.30 -0.66 -9.11
N ALA A 312 4.50 0.35 -8.80
CA ALA A 312 4.89 1.76 -8.92
C ALA A 312 5.13 2.37 -7.54
N VAL A 313 6.24 3.08 -7.36
CA VAL A 313 6.64 3.66 -6.07
C VAL A 313 6.87 5.15 -6.26
N TYR A 314 6.37 5.94 -5.30
CA TYR A 314 6.53 7.38 -5.23
C TYR A 314 7.01 7.78 -3.84
N GLU A 315 8.06 8.59 -3.76
CA GLU A 315 8.40 9.32 -2.55
C GLU A 315 8.11 10.80 -2.77
N GLU A 316 7.28 11.37 -1.89
CA GLU A 316 6.78 12.73 -2.03
C GLU A 316 7.01 13.54 -0.75
N LYS A 317 7.40 14.80 -0.90
CA LYS A 317 7.52 15.79 0.15
C LYS A 317 6.47 16.87 -0.01
N TRP A 318 5.82 17.23 1.08
CA TRP A 318 4.88 18.35 1.11
C TRP A 318 5.66 19.66 0.89
N ALA A 319 5.23 20.47 -0.08
CA ALA A 319 5.90 21.70 -0.45
C ALA A 319 5.11 22.94 -0.04
N SER A 320 3.81 22.97 -0.29
CA SER A 320 2.97 24.14 0.01
C SER A 320 1.48 23.79 0.07
N PRO A 321 0.62 24.66 0.65
CA PRO A 321 -0.82 24.49 0.58
C PRO A 321 -1.33 24.60 -0.87
N ALA A 322 -2.40 23.87 -1.21
CA ALA A 322 -2.93 23.83 -2.57
C ALA A 322 -3.36 25.21 -3.11
N ASN A 323 -3.92 26.05 -2.24
CA ASN A 323 -4.50 27.34 -2.60
C ASN A 323 -3.50 28.52 -2.60
N ILE A 324 -2.23 28.28 -2.30
CA ILE A 324 -1.21 29.34 -2.22
C ILE A 324 -0.16 29.10 -3.30
N HIS A 325 -0.05 30.07 -4.21
CA HIS A 325 1.07 30.13 -5.13
C HIS A 325 2.27 30.69 -4.37
N VAL A 326 3.09 29.80 -3.81
CA VAL A 326 4.40 30.15 -3.25
C VAL A 326 5.39 30.06 -4.41
N GLU A 327 6.18 31.11 -4.64
CA GLU A 327 7.32 31.04 -5.58
C GLU A 327 8.20 29.84 -5.19
N ASP A 328 8.71 29.13 -6.19
CA ASP A 328 9.22 27.77 -6.05
C ASP A 328 10.60 27.67 -5.38
N ASP A 329 10.85 28.47 -4.35
CA ASP A 329 12.14 28.59 -3.64
C ASP A 329 12.45 27.41 -2.71
N THR A 330 11.52 26.45 -2.59
CA THR A 330 11.75 25.23 -1.81
C THR A 330 12.54 24.23 -2.64
N LEU A 331 13.86 24.24 -2.44
CA LEU A 331 14.78 23.24 -2.98
C LEU A 331 14.32 21.83 -2.56
N VAL A 332 14.09 20.96 -3.55
CA VAL A 332 13.70 19.58 -3.30
C VAL A 332 14.93 18.69 -3.36
N ASP A 333 15.52 18.42 -2.21
CA ASP A 333 16.57 17.41 -2.08
C ASP A 333 15.95 16.00 -2.08
N LEU A 334 15.45 15.55 -3.23
CA LEU A 334 15.00 14.17 -3.47
C LEU A 334 15.85 13.55 -4.57
N LYS A 335 16.70 12.60 -4.20
CA LYS A 335 17.46 11.81 -5.16
C LYS A 335 16.52 10.87 -5.93
N PRO A 336 16.63 10.73 -7.26
CA PRO A 336 15.93 9.70 -8.01
C PRO A 336 16.19 8.29 -7.45
N PHE A 337 15.25 7.35 -7.62
CA PHE A 337 15.36 6.00 -7.06
C PHE A 337 16.59 5.27 -7.60
N SER A 338 16.92 5.47 -8.86
CA SER A 338 18.11 4.89 -9.50
C SER A 338 19.46 5.22 -8.85
N GLN A 339 19.52 6.32 -8.09
CA GLN A 339 20.72 6.81 -7.43
C GLN A 339 20.76 6.45 -5.94
N ARG A 340 19.80 5.66 -5.46
CA ARG A 340 19.69 5.25 -4.05
C ARG A 340 20.22 3.84 -3.86
N SER A 341 20.75 3.57 -2.67
CA SER A 341 21.07 2.21 -2.27
C SER A 341 19.79 1.40 -2.01
N ARG A 342 19.90 0.09 -2.25
CA ARG A 342 18.89 -0.89 -1.82
C ARG A 342 19.20 -1.37 -0.41
N THR A 343 18.15 -1.60 0.37
CA THR A 343 18.25 -2.19 1.70
C THR A 343 18.58 -3.66 1.59
N LYS A 344 19.49 -4.14 2.43
CA LYS A 344 19.81 -5.56 2.55
C LYS A 344 18.94 -6.23 3.61
N PRO A 345 18.55 -7.51 3.45
CA PRO A 345 17.83 -8.26 4.49
C PRO A 345 18.51 -8.22 5.87
N SER A 346 19.84 -8.20 5.91
CA SER A 346 20.62 -8.08 7.15
C SER A 346 20.36 -6.79 7.93
N GLU A 347 19.99 -5.70 7.25
CA GLU A 347 19.69 -4.42 7.88
C GLU A 347 18.35 -4.46 8.64
N LEU A 348 17.42 -5.31 8.20
CA LEU A 348 16.15 -5.52 8.88
C LEU A 348 16.21 -6.61 9.97
N THR A 349 17.28 -7.40 10.03
CA THR A 349 17.46 -8.45 11.05
C THR A 349 17.66 -7.85 12.46
N GLY A 350 17.08 -8.49 13.48
CA GLY A 350 17.23 -8.13 14.89
C GLY A 350 15.89 -8.01 15.63
N SER A 351 15.93 -7.48 16.85
CA SER A 351 14.72 -7.22 17.65
C SER A 351 14.19 -5.81 17.40
N TRP A 352 12.87 -5.71 17.26
CA TRP A 352 12.13 -4.50 16.93
C TRP A 352 11.04 -4.27 17.96
N LYS A 353 10.93 -3.04 18.44
CA LYS A 353 9.72 -2.60 19.16
C LYS A 353 8.71 -2.19 18.10
N VAL A 354 7.53 -2.79 18.12
CA VAL A 354 6.50 -2.60 17.09
C VAL A 354 5.26 -2.02 17.74
N TYR A 355 4.89 -0.82 17.30
CA TYR A 355 3.58 -0.23 17.54
C TYR A 355 2.72 -0.49 16.31
N GLU A 356 1.57 -1.14 16.50
CA GLU A 356 0.68 -1.58 15.43
C GLU A 356 -0.71 -1.00 15.67
N VAL A 357 -1.29 -0.38 14.65
CA VAL A 357 -2.70 -0.01 14.60
C VAL A 357 -3.34 -0.82 13.48
N SER A 358 -4.35 -1.60 13.82
CA SER A 358 -5.09 -2.41 12.86
C SER A 358 -6.53 -1.94 12.72
N ALA A 359 -7.05 -2.07 11.51
CA ALA A 359 -8.41 -1.74 11.13
C ALA A 359 -9.08 -2.98 10.55
N MET A 360 -10.14 -3.46 11.22
CA MET A 360 -10.88 -4.66 10.83
C MET A 360 -12.29 -4.28 10.35
N PRO A 361 -12.71 -4.70 9.13
CA PRO A 361 -14.05 -4.43 8.64
C PRO A 361 -15.10 -5.22 9.42
N ILE A 362 -16.22 -4.59 9.72
CA ILE A 362 -17.40 -5.21 10.29
C ILE A 362 -18.36 -5.52 9.13
N PHE A 363 -18.58 -6.80 8.87
CA PHE A 363 -19.57 -7.26 7.91
C PHE A 363 -20.91 -7.44 8.63
N SER A 364 -21.77 -6.42 8.63
CA SER A 364 -23.15 -6.53 9.10
C SER A 364 -24.11 -5.88 8.09
N ASP A 365 -25.16 -6.62 7.75
CA ASP A 365 -26.17 -6.19 6.77
C ASP A 365 -26.86 -4.88 7.22
N GLU A 366 -27.06 -4.71 8.53
CA GLU A 366 -27.66 -3.50 9.12
C GLU A 366 -26.76 -2.26 9.07
N MET A 367 -25.42 -2.41 9.10
CA MET A 367 -24.50 -1.25 9.05
C MET A 367 -24.10 -0.86 7.63
N GLN A 368 -24.13 -1.80 6.68
CA GLN A 368 -23.89 -1.50 5.26
C GLN A 368 -24.92 -0.53 4.67
N GLU A 369 -26.19 -0.61 5.10
CA GLU A 369 -27.27 0.26 4.63
C GLU A 369 -27.23 1.67 5.25
N LEU A 370 -26.59 1.85 6.41
CA LEU A 370 -26.62 3.09 7.20
C LEU A 370 -25.39 3.99 7.02
N GLU A 371 -24.19 3.42 6.82
CA GLU A 371 -22.92 4.18 6.71
C GLU A 371 -22.30 4.19 5.30
N GLY A 372 -22.92 3.57 4.29
CA GLY A 372 -22.44 3.64 2.90
C GLY A 372 -21.08 2.97 2.64
N GLY A 373 -20.66 2.03 3.50
CA GLY A 373 -19.40 1.27 3.38
C GLY A 373 -19.22 0.27 4.53
N ALA A 374 -18.11 -0.48 4.54
CA ALA A 374 -17.77 -1.38 5.65
C ALA A 374 -17.24 -0.55 6.83
N PRO A 375 -17.92 -0.52 8.00
CA PRO A 375 -17.38 0.19 9.16
C PRO A 375 -16.17 -0.57 9.71
N PHE A 376 -15.09 0.15 9.99
CA PHE A 376 -13.87 -0.45 10.56
C PHE A 376 -13.81 -0.26 12.07
N VAL A 377 -13.39 -1.30 12.79
CA VAL A 377 -12.93 -1.21 14.18
C VAL A 377 -11.43 -1.01 14.17
N TYR A 378 -10.97 0.01 14.90
CA TYR A 378 -9.55 0.32 15.03
C TYR A 378 -9.03 -0.15 16.39
N LEU A 379 -7.94 -0.90 16.36
CA LEU A 379 -7.32 -1.51 17.53
C LEU A 379 -5.82 -1.21 17.49
N CYS A 380 -5.20 -0.95 18.63
CA CYS A 380 -3.74 -0.81 18.73
C CYS A 380 -3.14 -1.92 19.60
N MET A 381 -1.88 -2.25 19.32
CA MET A 381 -1.11 -3.24 20.06
C MET A 381 0.37 -2.84 20.07
N GLU A 382 1.07 -3.15 21.15
CA GLU A 382 2.51 -2.94 21.23
C GLU A 382 3.23 -4.26 21.54
N THR A 383 4.21 -4.61 20.70
CA THR A 383 4.94 -5.88 20.80
C THR A 383 6.43 -5.68 20.59
N VAL A 384 7.21 -6.68 20.99
CA VAL A 384 8.60 -6.86 20.57
C VAL A 384 8.62 -8.03 19.60
N LYS A 385 9.08 -7.79 18.38
CA LYS A 385 9.21 -8.82 17.33
C LYS A 385 10.69 -9.02 17.01
N LYS A 386 11.10 -10.27 16.83
CA LYS A 386 12.43 -10.64 16.33
C LYS A 386 12.30 -11.00 14.87
N ARG A 387 13.06 -10.30 14.02
CA ARG A 387 13.15 -10.57 12.59
C ARG A 387 14.45 -11.33 12.31
N THR A 388 14.33 -12.46 11.64
CA THR A 388 15.46 -13.31 11.24
C THR A 388 15.61 -13.35 9.73
N LEU A 389 16.82 -13.68 9.26
CA LEU A 389 17.10 -13.76 7.82
C LEU A 389 16.20 -14.82 7.16
N PRO A 390 15.79 -14.60 5.89
CA PRO A 390 15.06 -15.62 5.16
C PRO A 390 15.93 -16.86 4.97
N GLU A 391 15.30 -18.04 4.95
CA GLU A 391 16.02 -19.31 4.72
C GLU A 391 16.66 -19.38 3.33
N SER A 392 16.09 -18.65 2.36
CA SER A 392 16.62 -18.45 1.02
C SER A 392 16.81 -16.95 0.71
N SER A 393 18.00 -16.57 0.25
CA SER A 393 18.27 -15.25 -0.33
C SER A 393 18.90 -15.45 -1.71
N VAL A 394 18.31 -14.85 -2.74
CA VAL A 394 18.81 -14.98 -4.11
C VAL A 394 19.52 -13.71 -4.52
N PHE A 395 20.71 -13.88 -5.06
CA PHE A 395 21.41 -12.87 -5.82
C PHE A 395 21.15 -13.15 -7.30
N PHE A 396 20.59 -12.18 -8.02
CA PHE A 396 20.28 -12.39 -9.44
C PHE A 396 21.59 -12.50 -10.22
N GLY A 397 21.88 -13.68 -10.76
CA GLY A 397 23.17 -14.04 -11.38
C GLY A 397 23.64 -15.47 -11.06
N GLU A 398 23.10 -16.09 -10.01
CA GLU A 398 23.25 -17.52 -9.74
C GLU A 398 22.03 -18.27 -10.30
N GLU A 399 22.19 -19.03 -11.39
CA GLU A 399 21.16 -19.90 -12.00
C GLU A 399 20.80 -21.11 -11.11
N GLU A 400 20.53 -20.92 -9.83
CA GLU A 400 19.81 -21.91 -9.02
C GLU A 400 18.34 -21.49 -8.93
N VAL A 401 17.54 -22.20 -9.70
CA VAL A 401 16.08 -22.10 -9.78
C VAL A 401 15.49 -22.39 -8.39
N LEU A 402 15.30 -21.36 -7.55
CA LEU A 402 14.20 -21.42 -6.61
C LEU A 402 12.92 -21.57 -7.43
N ASP A 403 11.99 -22.40 -6.97
CA ASP A 403 10.63 -22.30 -7.48
C ASP A 403 10.21 -20.85 -7.26
N MET A 404 9.81 -20.13 -8.32
CA MET A 404 9.40 -18.72 -8.24
C MET A 404 8.30 -18.46 -7.19
N GLN A 405 7.70 -19.52 -6.66
CA GLN A 405 6.75 -19.54 -5.56
C GLN A 405 7.36 -19.15 -4.20
N ASP A 406 8.68 -19.25 -4.02
CA ASP A 406 9.37 -18.90 -2.77
C ASP A 406 9.82 -17.42 -2.70
N VAL A 407 9.64 -16.66 -3.79
CA VAL A 407 9.98 -15.22 -3.84
C VAL A 407 8.77 -14.39 -3.46
N THR A 408 8.83 -13.73 -2.31
CA THR A 408 7.70 -12.94 -1.79
C THR A 408 8.05 -11.48 -1.54
N VAL A 409 9.33 -11.13 -1.36
CA VAL A 409 9.78 -9.77 -1.02
C VAL A 409 10.65 -9.17 -2.13
N LEU A 410 10.27 -7.98 -2.57
CA LEU A 410 11.02 -7.11 -3.48
C LEU A 410 11.79 -6.06 -2.67
N TRP A 411 13.11 -5.99 -2.86
CA TRP A 411 14.02 -5.07 -2.17
C TRP A 411 14.32 -3.85 -3.04
N LEU A 412 13.50 -2.82 -2.96
CA LEU A 412 13.56 -1.64 -3.84
C LEU A 412 14.52 -0.56 -3.32
N PRO A 413 15.03 0.35 -4.18
CA PRO A 413 15.92 1.42 -3.75
C PRO A 413 15.27 2.38 -2.76
N GLY A 414 16.06 2.98 -1.87
CA GLY A 414 15.60 4.02 -0.96
C GLY A 414 14.86 3.52 0.29
N GLY A 415 15.22 2.33 0.79
CA GLY A 415 14.61 1.79 2.01
C GLY A 415 13.31 1.03 1.80
N VAL A 416 12.89 0.83 0.55
CA VAL A 416 11.55 0.35 0.23
C VAL A 416 11.53 -1.17 0.11
N THR A 417 10.60 -1.82 0.78
CA THR A 417 10.27 -3.24 0.55
C THR A 417 8.83 -3.36 0.11
N ALA A 418 8.55 -4.27 -0.83
CA ALA A 418 7.20 -4.57 -1.29
C ALA A 418 7.01 -6.08 -1.31
N TYR A 419 5.85 -6.58 -0.90
CA TYR A 419 5.59 -8.01 -0.87
C TYR A 419 4.13 -8.34 -1.08
N VAL A 420 3.91 -9.48 -1.73
CA VAL A 420 2.61 -10.14 -1.84
C VAL A 420 2.85 -11.59 -1.48
N ASP A 421 2.20 -12.07 -0.44
CA ASP A 421 2.45 -13.39 0.13
C ASP A 421 1.14 -14.06 0.55
N ILE A 422 1.10 -15.39 0.53
CA ILE A 422 -0.02 -16.18 1.06
C ILE A 422 0.52 -16.99 2.24
N ASN A 423 -0.02 -16.74 3.42
CA ASN A 423 0.41 -17.46 4.62
C ASN A 423 -0.13 -18.90 4.67
N GLU A 424 0.28 -19.68 5.67
CA GLU A 424 -0.13 -21.09 5.85
C GLU A 424 -1.66 -21.27 5.99
N ASP A 425 -2.36 -20.25 6.48
CA ASP A 425 -3.83 -20.23 6.63
C ASP A 425 -4.55 -19.85 5.33
N GLY A 426 -3.81 -19.55 4.26
CA GLY A 426 -4.34 -19.12 2.96
C GLY A 426 -4.75 -17.64 2.91
N VAL A 427 -4.31 -16.83 3.86
CA VAL A 427 -4.54 -15.37 3.88
C VAL A 427 -3.55 -14.70 2.94
N LEU A 428 -4.07 -13.96 1.95
CA LEU A 428 -3.29 -13.14 1.05
C LEU A 428 -2.93 -11.82 1.74
N CYS A 429 -1.65 -11.55 1.92
CA CYS A 429 -1.12 -10.31 2.47
C CYS A 429 -0.44 -9.50 1.38
N ILE A 430 -0.86 -8.25 1.21
CA ILE A 430 -0.20 -7.25 0.36
C ILE A 430 0.44 -6.21 1.28
N GLY A 431 1.75 -6.06 1.22
CA GLY A 431 2.48 -5.23 2.16
C GLY A 431 3.59 -4.37 1.56
N VAL A 432 3.89 -3.31 2.29
CA VAL A 432 4.98 -2.38 1.99
C VAL A 432 5.73 -2.02 3.27
N GLY A 433 7.05 -1.89 3.16
CA GLY A 433 7.92 -1.36 4.19
C GLY A 433 8.71 -0.15 3.70
N TRP A 434 8.97 0.80 4.59
CA TRP A 434 9.82 1.95 4.35
C TRP A 434 10.81 2.13 5.51
N TYR A 435 12.01 1.59 5.31
CA TYR A 435 13.10 1.63 6.25
C TYR A 435 13.91 2.92 6.11
N SER A 436 14.23 3.53 7.24
CA SER A 436 15.09 4.70 7.33
C SER A 436 16.38 4.41 8.12
N GLU A 437 17.45 5.13 7.78
CA GLU A 437 18.76 5.01 8.42
C GLU A 437 18.73 5.29 9.94
N GLU A 438 17.70 5.99 10.42
CA GLU A 438 17.42 6.21 11.84
C GLU A 438 17.13 4.91 12.60
N GLY A 439 16.84 3.80 11.90
CA GLY A 439 16.41 2.55 12.51
C GLY A 439 14.91 2.45 12.71
N ILE A 440 14.13 3.24 11.97
CA ILE A 440 12.67 3.18 11.95
C ILE A 440 12.23 2.54 10.63
N ASN A 441 11.35 1.56 10.71
CA ASN A 441 10.68 0.95 9.56
C ASN A 441 9.17 1.17 9.68
N LEU A 442 8.60 1.87 8.71
CA LEU A 442 7.13 2.02 8.61
C LEU A 442 6.61 0.89 7.74
N VAL A 443 5.58 0.18 8.19
CA VAL A 443 5.02 -0.96 7.44
C VAL A 443 3.52 -0.80 7.31
N MET A 444 2.99 -1.11 6.14
CA MET A 444 1.55 -1.23 5.93
C MET A 444 1.24 -2.57 5.28
N GLU A 445 0.24 -3.26 5.80
CA GLU A 445 -0.22 -4.57 5.31
C GLU A 445 -1.72 -4.56 5.12
N ARG A 446 -2.18 -5.31 4.12
CA ARG A 446 -3.58 -5.50 3.79
C ARG A 446 -3.84 -6.97 3.54
N ASP A 447 -4.67 -7.57 4.39
CA ASP A 447 -4.92 -9.00 4.44
C ASP A 447 -6.30 -9.35 3.88
N TYR A 448 -6.35 -10.38 3.05
CA TYR A 448 -7.58 -10.96 2.49
C TYR A 448 -7.70 -12.43 2.88
N GLY A 449 -8.89 -12.83 3.28
CA GLY A 449 -9.18 -14.24 3.58
C GLY A 449 -9.22 -15.09 2.31
N THR A 450 -9.32 -16.41 2.51
CA THR A 450 -9.50 -17.39 1.44
C THR A 450 -10.81 -17.21 0.65
N ASP A 451 -11.76 -16.46 1.19
CA ASP A 451 -13.02 -16.04 0.55
C ASP A 451 -12.88 -14.74 -0.27
N GLY A 452 -11.67 -14.18 -0.39
CA GLY A 452 -11.42 -12.93 -1.12
C GLY A 452 -11.89 -11.67 -0.37
N ARG A 453 -12.36 -11.79 0.87
CA ARG A 453 -12.82 -10.64 1.66
C ARG A 453 -11.69 -10.01 2.45
N LEU A 454 -11.67 -8.68 2.52
CA LEU A 454 -10.76 -7.91 3.37
C LEU A 454 -10.92 -8.34 4.83
N ARG A 455 -9.81 -8.66 5.50
CA ARG A 455 -9.79 -9.09 6.90
C ARG A 455 -9.22 -8.02 7.82
N GLU A 456 -8.13 -7.40 7.40
CA GLU A 456 -7.42 -6.45 8.24
C GLU A 456 -6.54 -5.54 7.39
N VAL A 457 -6.41 -4.29 7.79
CA VAL A 457 -5.32 -3.41 7.36
C VAL A 457 -4.51 -3.02 8.58
N ARG A 458 -3.20 -3.24 8.55
CA ARG A 458 -2.29 -2.93 9.66
C ARG A 458 -1.33 -1.81 9.25
N SER A 459 -1.22 -0.78 10.06
CA SER A 459 -0.14 0.21 10.02
C SER A 459 0.79 -0.01 11.20
N LYS A 460 2.09 -0.18 10.93
CA LYS A 460 3.10 -0.47 11.95
C LYS A 460 4.21 0.58 11.91
N THR A 461 4.59 1.03 13.10
CA THR A 461 5.86 1.73 13.32
C THR A 461 6.80 0.81 14.07
N GLU A 462 7.86 0.38 13.40
CA GLU A 462 8.86 -0.52 13.97
C GLU A 462 10.13 0.26 14.28
N VAL A 463 10.58 0.20 15.52
CA VAL A 463 11.81 0.85 16.00
C VAL A 463 12.84 -0.21 16.36
N LYS A 464 13.98 -0.19 15.66
CA LYS A 464 15.05 -1.17 15.87
C LYS A 464 15.64 -1.00 17.26
N ARG A 465 15.64 -2.07 18.06
CA ARG A 465 16.32 -2.04 19.37
C ARG A 465 17.83 -2.06 19.14
N ARG A 466 18.46 -0.91 19.35
CA ARG A 466 19.92 -0.83 19.51
C ARG A 466 20.22 -1.17 20.96
N TRP A 467 20.56 -2.43 21.24
CA TRP A 467 21.15 -2.75 22.54
C TRP A 467 22.48 -2.01 22.64
N TYR A 468 22.57 -0.99 23.51
CA TYR A 468 23.83 -0.80 24.19
C TYR A 468 23.98 -2.06 25.05
N GLN A 469 24.92 -2.93 24.72
CA GLN A 469 25.41 -3.87 25.71
C GLN A 469 25.83 -3.00 26.89
N SER A 470 25.04 -3.03 27.97
CA SER A 470 25.56 -2.61 29.26
C SER A 470 26.76 -3.53 29.50
N VAL A 471 27.95 -2.98 29.33
CA VAL A 471 29.19 -3.66 29.70
C VAL A 471 29.03 -4.05 31.18
N PRO A 472 29.30 -5.30 31.56
CA PRO A 472 29.16 -5.78 32.94
C PRO A 472 29.90 -4.91 33.97
#